data_AF-A0A529JP41-F1
#
_entry.id   AF-A0A529JP41-F1
#
_cell.length_a   1.000
_cell.length_b   1.000
_cell.length_c   1.000
_cell.angle_alpha   90.00
_cell.angle_beta   90.00
_cell.angle_gamma   90.00
#
_symmetry.space_group_name_H-M   'P 1'
#
loop_
_entity.id
_entity.type
_entity.pdbx_description
1 polymer ?
#
loop_
_entity_poly.entity_id
_entity_poly.type
_entity_poly.pdbx_seq_one_letter_code
_entity_poly.pdbx_strand_id
1 'polypeptide(L)' 'LDAIVKLRAIHGQDMPAVLVTADRSSEVRATAGRLDVPVINKPLKPAVLRSMMARVRPLASAAE' A
#
# COMPACT_ATOMS: atom_id res chain seq x y z
N LEU A 1 8.35 6.44 2.34
CA LEU A 1 8.15 4.97 2.41
C LEU A 1 8.58 4.41 3.75
N ASP A 2 9.53 5.06 4.43
CA ASP A 2 10.05 4.70 5.74
C ASP A 2 8.99 4.46 6.81
N ALA A 3 7.88 5.21 6.79
CA ALA A 3 6.77 4.98 7.69
C ALA A 3 6.20 3.55 7.55
N ILE A 4 6.05 3.05 6.31
CA ILE A 4 5.59 1.68 6.05
C ILE A 4 6.61 0.68 6.58
N VAL A 5 7.92 0.92 6.35
CA VAL A 5 9.00 0.05 6.85
C VAL A 5 8.97 -0.04 8.37
N LYS A 6 8.86 1.09 9.07
CA LYS A 6 8.77 1.15 10.53
C LYS A 6 7.53 0.43 11.05
N LEU A 7 6.39 0.65 10.41
CA LEU A 7 5.14 0.00 10.80
C LEU A 7 5.22 -1.51 10.60
N ARG A 8 5.77 -2.00 9.48
CA ARG A 8 5.99 -3.44 9.24
C ARG A 8 6.97 -4.08 10.25
N ALA A 9 7.97 -3.33 10.70
CA ALA A 9 8.85 -3.80 11.77
C ALA A 9 8.12 -4.02 13.11
N ILE A 10 7.05 -3.26 13.38
CA ILE A 10 6.26 -3.33 14.62
C ILE A 10 5.14 -4.36 14.50
N HIS A 11 4.45 -4.41 13.36
CA HIS A 11 3.21 -5.18 13.19
C HIS A 11 3.34 -6.43 12.31
N GLY A 12 4.54 -6.69 11.77
CA GLY A 12 4.82 -7.80 10.86
C GLY A 12 4.97 -7.36 9.40
N GLN A 13 5.79 -8.11 8.65
CA GLN A 13 6.11 -7.79 7.25
C GLN A 13 4.89 -7.89 6.32
N ASP A 14 3.93 -8.74 6.66
CA ASP A 14 2.71 -8.97 5.87
C ASP A 14 1.67 -7.85 6.04
N MET A 15 1.93 -6.84 6.88
CA MET A 15 1.00 -5.74 7.03
C MET A 15 0.78 -5.02 5.68
N PRO A 16 -0.47 -4.95 5.20
CA PRO A 16 -0.77 -4.36 3.92
C PRO A 16 -0.52 -2.86 3.94
N ALA A 17 0.01 -2.34 2.83
CA ALA A 17 0.23 -0.91 2.66
C ALA A 17 0.03 -0.49 1.21
N VAL A 18 -0.44 0.73 1.00
CA VAL A 18 -0.57 1.37 -0.32
C VAL A 18 -0.09 2.81 -0.18
N LEU A 19 0.78 3.26 -1.09
CA LEU A 19 1.26 4.63 -1.14
C LEU A 19 0.32 5.49 -1.99
N VAL A 20 -0.31 6.51 -1.42
CA VAL A 20 -1.07 7.51 -2.17
C VAL A 20 -0.26 8.81 -2.25
N THR A 21 0.12 9.24 -3.45
CA THR A 21 1.05 10.37 -3.62
C THR A 21 0.69 11.28 -4.81
N ALA A 22 1.10 12.55 -4.77
CA ALA A 22 1.08 13.42 -5.95
C ALA A 22 2.39 13.31 -6.76
N ASP A 23 3.42 12.68 -6.19
CA ASP A 23 4.71 12.48 -6.82
C ASP A 23 4.62 11.41 -7.91
N ARG A 24 4.90 11.83 -9.14
CA ARG A 24 4.84 10.97 -10.33
C ARG A 24 6.22 10.52 -10.81
N SER A 25 7.27 10.67 -10.00
CA SER A 25 8.62 10.23 -10.35
C SER A 25 8.71 8.71 -10.54
N SER A 26 9.62 8.30 -11.43
CA SER A 26 10.00 6.89 -11.58
C SER A 26 10.70 6.36 -10.33
N GLU A 27 11.46 7.20 -9.63
CA GLU A 27 12.18 6.87 -8.41
C GLU A 27 11.24 6.43 -7.28
N VAL A 28 10.15 7.17 -7.04
CA VAL A 28 9.14 6.79 -6.05
C VAL A 28 8.49 5.46 -6.41
N ARG A 29 8.18 5.25 -7.69
CA ARG A 29 7.61 3.96 -8.16
C ARG A 29 8.59 2.80 -7.98
N ALA A 30 9.85 2.99 -8.33
CA ALA A 30 10.88 1.97 -8.17
C ALA A 30 11.11 1.62 -6.70
N THR A 31 11.16 2.63 -5.83
CA THR A 31 11.38 2.44 -4.39
C THR A 31 10.19 1.77 -3.71
N ALA A 32 8.96 2.15 -4.08
CA ALA A 32 7.75 1.49 -3.58
C ALA A 32 7.65 0.05 -4.09
N GLY A 33 8.03 -0.20 -5.35
CA GLY A 33 8.07 -1.54 -5.94
C GLY A 33 9.04 -2.48 -5.22
N ARG A 34 10.23 -2.01 -4.82
CA ARG A 34 11.18 -2.80 -4.01
C ARG A 34 10.64 -3.19 -2.63
N LEU A 35 9.59 -2.53 -2.15
CA LEU A 35 8.95 -2.79 -0.87
C LEU A 35 7.59 -3.51 -1.04
N ASP A 36 7.23 -3.94 -2.25
CA ASP A 36 5.90 -4.48 -2.56
C ASP A 36 4.76 -3.57 -2.09
N VAL A 37 4.94 -2.26 -2.29
CA VAL A 37 3.94 -1.23 -1.97
C VAL A 37 3.34 -0.69 -3.27
N PRO A 38 2.05 -0.98 -3.55
CA PRO A 38 1.33 -0.37 -4.66
C PRO A 38 1.28 1.15 -4.52
N VAL A 39 1.38 1.87 -5.64
CA VAL A 39 1.31 3.34 -5.67
C VAL A 39 0.03 3.79 -6.38
N ILE A 40 -0.72 4.70 -5.76
CA ILE A 40 -1.84 5.41 -6.37
C ILE A 40 -1.50 6.89 -6.47
N ASN A 41 -1.56 7.42 -7.69
CA ASN A 41 -1.36 8.85 -7.91
C ASN A 41 -2.63 9.64 -7.60
N LYS A 42 -2.45 10.83 -7.02
CA LYS A 42 -3.52 11.83 -6.87
C LYS A 42 -3.86 12.46 -8.25
N PRO A 43 -5.13 12.84 -8.49
CA PRO A 43 -6.29 12.70 -7.60
C PRO A 43 -6.79 11.26 -7.47
N LEU A 44 -7.17 10.86 -6.26
CA LEU A 44 -7.61 9.50 -5.97
C LEU A 44 -9.04 9.27 -6.48
N LYS A 45 -9.20 8.35 -7.43
CA LYS A 45 -10.54 7.93 -7.89
C LYS A 45 -11.13 6.92 -6.90
N PRO A 46 -12.40 7.09 -6.44
CA PRO A 46 -13.03 6.16 -5.51
C PRO A 46 -13.02 4.70 -5.97
N ALA A 47 -13.25 4.45 -7.27
CA ALA A 47 -13.23 3.10 -7.84
C ALA A 47 -11.85 2.42 -7.71
N VAL A 48 -10.77 3.17 -7.90
CA VAL A 48 -9.39 2.66 -7.76
C VAL A 48 -9.11 2.33 -6.30
N LEU A 49 -9.48 3.20 -5.37
CA LEU A 49 -9.30 2.95 -3.94
C LEU A 49 -10.05 1.68 -3.51
N ARG A 50 -11.34 1.55 -3.85
CA ARG A 50 -12.15 0.37 -3.51
C ARG A 50 -11.54 -0.91 -4.07
N SER A 51 -11.11 -0.89 -5.34
CA SER A 51 -10.46 -2.04 -5.97
C SER A 51 -9.15 -2.41 -5.28
N MET A 52 -8.37 -1.43 -4.82
CA MET A 52 -7.15 -1.67 -4.06
C MET A 52 -7.46 -2.25 -2.67
N MET A 53 -8.40 -1.65 -1.92
CA MET A 53 -8.82 -2.15 -0.61
C MET A 53 -9.32 -3.60 -0.67
N ALA A 54 -10.03 -3.99 -1.73
CA ALA A 54 -10.45 -5.37 -1.95
C ALA A 54 -9.27 -6.33 -2.19
N ARG A 55 -8.20 -5.88 -2.86
CA ARG A 55 -6.98 -6.67 -3.10
C ARG A 55 -6.10 -6.83 -1.88
N VAL A 56 -5.96 -5.77 -1.07
CA VAL A 56 -5.07 -5.77 0.10
C VAL A 56 -5.75 -6.23 1.40
N ARG A 57 -7.04 -6.58 1.36
CA ARG A 57 -7.69 -7.22 2.51
C ARG A 57 -7.00 -8.57 2.71
N PRO A 58 -6.29 -8.81 3.82
CA PRO A 58 -6.04 -10.18 4.24
C PRO A 58 -7.42 -10.85 4.28
N LEU A 59 -7.56 -12.11 3.84
CA LEU A 59 -8.74 -12.86 4.28
C LEU A 59 -8.77 -12.65 5.79
N ALA A 60 -9.78 -11.94 6.28
CA ALA A 60 -10.06 -12.00 7.70
C ALA A 60 -10.09 -13.50 7.97
N SER A 61 -9.26 -13.97 8.90
CA SER A 61 -9.58 -15.21 9.56
C SER A 61 -11.06 -15.08 9.91
N ALA A 62 -11.88 -15.92 9.31
CA ALA A 62 -13.23 -16.14 9.78
C ALA A 62 -13.04 -16.69 11.19
N ALA A 63 -12.89 -15.79 12.15
CA ALA A 63 -12.79 -16.06 13.56
C ALA A 63 -13.91 -15.26 14.21
N GLU A 64 -14.93 -16.07 14.58
CA GLU A 64 -16.13 -15.86 15.38
C GLU A 64 -17.15 -14.78 14.96
#